data_AF-A0A843YRU6-F1
#
_entry.id   AF-A0A843YRU6-F1
#
_cell.length_a   1.000
_cell.length_b   1.000
_cell.length_c   1.000
_cell.angle_alpha   90.00
_cell.angle_beta   90.00
_cell.angle_gamma   90.00
#
_symmetry.space_group_name_H-M   'P 1'
#
loop_
_entity.id
_entity.type
_entity.pdbx_description
1 polymer ?
#
loop_
_entity_poly.entity_id
_entity_poly.type
_entity_poly.pdbx_seq_one_letter_code
_entity_poly.pdbx_strand_id
1 'polypeptide(L)' 'MMDLRFHDLRHEKACRLFERGLNVLEIASVTGHKALQMLQRYTHLRAEDLARKLG' A
#
# COMPACT_ATOMS: atom_id res chain seq x y z
N MET A 1 -12.22 -13.09 16.72
CA MET A 1 -13.03 -14.03 15.92
C MET A 1 -12.76 -13.68 14.47
N MET A 2 -11.97 -14.49 13.77
CA MET A 2 -11.35 -14.15 12.49
C MET A 2 -12.33 -14.35 11.34
N ASP A 3 -13.09 -13.31 11.02
CA ASP A 3 -13.67 -13.14 9.70
C ASP A 3 -12.56 -12.69 8.73
N LEU A 4 -11.64 -13.60 8.39
CA LEU A 4 -10.71 -13.38 7.29
C LEU A 4 -11.53 -13.25 6.01
N ARG A 5 -11.81 -12.02 5.61
CA ARG A 5 -12.57 -11.74 4.39
C ARG A 5 -11.58 -11.64 3.24
N PHE A 6 -12.04 -11.90 2.02
CA PHE A 6 -11.22 -11.67 0.83
C PHE A 6 -10.63 -10.25 0.75
N HIS A 7 -11.27 -9.29 1.42
CA HIS A 7 -10.77 -7.93 1.60
C HIS A 7 -9.46 -7.87 2.39
N ASP A 8 -9.29 -8.70 3.43
CA ASP A 8 -8.10 -8.71 4.27
C ASP A 8 -6.90 -9.27 3.52
N LEU A 9 -7.11 -10.21 2.60
CA LEU A 9 -6.06 -10.70 1.70
C LEU A 9 -5.57 -9.61 0.75
N ARG A 10 -6.47 -8.77 0.22
CA ARG A 10 -6.08 -7.62 -0.61
C ARG A 10 -5.32 -6.59 0.22
N HIS A 11 -5.73 -6.37 1.46
CA HIS A 11 -5.08 -5.48 2.42
C HIS A 11 -3.65 -5.95 2.72
N GLU A 12 -3.49 -7.22 3.07
CA GLU A 12 -2.20 -7.86 3.33
C GLU A 12 -1.26 -7.81 2.11
N LYS A 13 -1.80 -8.09 0.90
CA LYS A 13 -1.03 -7.96 -0.34
C LYS A 13 -0.56 -6.54 -0.57
N ALA A 14 -1.42 -5.53 -0.37
CA ALA A 14 -1.03 -4.13 -0.51
C ALA A 14 0.10 -3.77 0.48
N CYS A 15 -0.04 -4.18 1.74
CA CYS A 15 0.95 -3.95 2.79
C CYS A 15 2.34 -4.51 2.40
N ARG A 16 2.41 -5.77 1.96
CA ARG A 16 3.67 -6.38 1.52
C ARG A 16 4.31 -5.69 0.31
N LEU A 17 3.50 -5.13 -0.59
CA LEU A 17 4.04 -4.36 -1.72
C LEU A 17 4.58 -3.00 -1.27
N PHE A 18 3.99 -2.40 -0.23
CA PHE A 18 4.57 -1.21 0.41
C PHE A 18 5.89 -1.50 1.11
N GLU A 19 6.02 -2.63 1.81
CA GLU A 19 7.28 -3.06 2.42
C GLU A 19 8.38 -3.31 1.38
N ARG A 20 8.00 -3.77 0.17
CA ARG A 20 8.92 -4.06 -0.93
C ARG A 20 9.44 -2.84 -1.70
N GLY A 21 9.08 -1.62 -1.31
CA GLY A 21 9.62 -0.43 -1.97
C GLY A 21 8.82 0.07 -3.19
N LEU A 22 7.70 -0.58 -3.58
CA LEU A 22 6.89 -0.16 -4.74
C LEU A 22 6.20 1.20 -4.52
N ASN A 23 6.00 1.95 -5.60
CA ASN A 23 5.24 3.19 -5.60
C ASN A 23 3.73 2.93 -5.58
N VAL A 24 2.95 3.87 -5.05
CA VAL A 24 1.49 3.81 -4.92
C VAL A 24 0.79 3.47 -6.23
N LEU A 25 1.27 4.00 -7.36
CA LEU A 25 0.73 3.72 -8.69
C LEU A 25 0.95 2.25 -9.11
N GLU A 26 2.13 1.69 -8.85
CA GLU A 26 2.43 0.30 -9.15
C GLU A 26 1.58 -0.63 -8.30
N ILE A 27 1.45 -0.30 -7.01
CA ILE A 27 0.62 -1.05 -6.07
C ILE A 27 -0.85 -1.00 -6.51
N ALA A 28 -1.35 0.16 -6.92
CA ALA A 28 -2.73 0.31 -7.40
C ALA A 28 -3.02 -0.57 -8.62
N SER A 29 -2.11 -0.60 -9.58
CA SER A 29 -2.21 -1.47 -10.77
C SER A 29 -2.19 -2.96 -10.42
N VAL A 30 -1.31 -3.38 -9.48
CA VAL A 30 -1.17 -4.79 -9.08
C VAL A 30 -2.33 -5.29 -8.19
N THR A 31 -2.95 -4.39 -7.43
CA THR A 31 -4.04 -4.71 -6.50
C THR A 31 -5.43 -4.39 -7.06
N GLY A 32 -5.51 -3.75 -8.23
CA GLY A 32 -6.76 -3.39 -8.90
C GLY A 32 -7.51 -2.24 -8.23
N HIS A 33 -6.81 -1.31 -7.57
CA HIS A 33 -7.45 -0.16 -6.95
C HIS A 33 -7.78 0.91 -7.99
N LYS A 34 -9.08 1.19 -8.17
CA LYS A 34 -9.57 2.27 -9.02
C LYS A 34 -9.40 3.65 -8.38
N ALA A 35 -9.39 3.71 -7.05
CA ALA A 35 -9.22 4.93 -6.26
C ALA A 35 -8.01 4.81 -5.33
N LEU A 36 -7.06 5.74 -5.48
CA LEU A 36 -5.83 5.77 -4.68
C LEU A 36 -6.07 6.17 -3.22
N GLN A 37 -7.22 6.74 -2.89
CA GLN A 37 -7.61 7.09 -1.52
C GLN A 37 -7.52 5.90 -0.55
N MET A 38 -7.80 4.68 -1.04
CA MET A 38 -7.68 3.47 -0.21
C MET A 38 -6.23 3.14 0.15
N LEU A 39 -5.28 3.54 -0.70
CA LEU A 39 -3.84 3.33 -0.50
C LEU A 39 -3.17 4.45 0.29
N GLN A 40 -3.81 5.60 0.46
CA GLN A 40 -3.30 6.74 1.26
C GLN A 40 -3.09 6.37 2.75
N ARG A 41 -3.78 5.35 3.25
CA ARG A 41 -3.54 4.82 4.60
C ARG A 41 -2.12 4.28 4.79
N TYR A 42 -1.46 3.87 3.72
CA TYR A 42 -0.11 3.31 3.73
C TYR A 42 0.96 4.30 3.27
N THR A 43 0.57 5.47 2.73
CA THR A 43 1.54 6.47 2.28
C THR A 43 2.26 7.17 3.43
N HIS A 44 1.68 7.18 4.64
CA HIS A 44 2.37 7.68 5.83
C HIS A 44 3.66 6.91 6.12
N LEU A 45 3.68 5.58 5.92
CA LEU A 45 4.88 4.75 6.09
C LEU A 45 6.02 5.11 5.12
N ARG A 46 5.72 5.84 4.04
CA ARG A 46 6.68 6.22 2.99
C ARG A 46 7.12 7.68 3.02
N ALA A 47 6.49 8.52 3.84
CA ALA A 47 6.88 9.92 3.95
C ALA A 47 8.32 10.06 4.48
N GLU A 48 8.72 9.19 5.42
CA GLU A 48 10.10 9.11 5.92
C GLU A 48 11.10 8.65 4.85
N ASP A 49 10.74 7.66 4.02
CA ASP A 49 11.58 7.23 2.89
C ASP A 49 11.70 8.30 1.80
N LEU A 50 10.65 9.10 1.60
CA LEU A 50 10.68 10.21 0.66
C LEU A 50 11.58 11.33 1.18
N ALA A 51 11.53 11.64 2.48
CA ALA A 51 12.43 12.60 3.11
C ALA A 51 13.91 12.16 2.98
N ARG A 52 14.20 10.86 3.15
CA ARG A 52 15.54 10.29 2.93
C ARG A 52 16.04 10.35 1.48
N LYS A 53 15.13 10.46 0.49
CA LYS A 53 15.49 10.60 -0.93
C LYS A 53 15.71 12.06 -1.37
N LEU A 54 15.19 13.01 -0.61
CA LEU A 54 15.23 14.45 -0.93
C LEU A 54 16.31 15.21 -0.14
N GLY A 55 16.88 14.60 0.91
CA GLY A 55 18.11 15.07 1.58
C GLY A 55 19.34 14.37 1.04
#